data_AF-A0A3D9IWU6-F1
#
_entry.id   AF-A0A3D9IWU6-F1
#
_cell.length_a   1.000
_cell.length_b   1.000
_cell.length_c   1.000
_cell.angle_alpha   90.00
_cell.angle_beta   90.00
_cell.angle_gamma   90.00
#
_symmetry.space_group_name_H-M   'P 1'
#
loop_
_entity.id
_entity.type
_entity.pdbx_description
1 polymer ?
#
loop_
_entity_poly.entity_id
_entity_poly.type
_entity_poly.pdbx_seq_one_letter_code
_entity_poly.pdbx_strand_id
1 'polypeptide(L)'
;MSRTHIHVREHGSWSEQFNLLFRDYLRTHEIERNDYAQVKIDLAKKYRDQRIAYVEGKTEMVWHIMQKANVWSQISGWKPGISDC
;
A
#
# COMPACT_ATOMS: atom_id res chain seq x y z
N MET A 1 -9.93 -16.54 15.65
CA MET A 1 -8.94 -16.42 14.57
C MET A 1 -9.25 -15.14 13.78
N SER A 2 -8.27 -14.26 13.56
CA SER A 2 -8.44 -13.13 12.65
C SER A 2 -8.53 -13.62 11.20
N ARG A 3 -9.25 -12.89 10.35
CA ARG A 3 -9.31 -13.21 8.91
C ARG A 3 -7.96 -12.95 8.27
N THR A 4 -7.42 -13.93 7.56
CA THR A 4 -6.16 -13.81 6.80
C THR A 4 -6.46 -13.71 5.30
N HIS A 5 -5.81 -12.77 4.62
CA HIS A 5 -5.84 -12.68 3.15
C HIS A 5 -4.48 -13.12 2.60
N ILE A 6 -4.47 -14.11 1.72
CA ILE A 6 -3.25 -14.65 1.10
C ILE A 6 -3.22 -14.17 -0.36
N HIS A 7 -2.15 -13.47 -0.74
CA HIS A 7 -1.90 -13.05 -2.11
C HIS A 7 -0.72 -13.86 -2.67
N VAL A 8 -0.96 -14.71 -3.67
CA VAL A 8 0.08 -15.47 -4.37
C VAL A 8 0.42 -14.74 -5.66
N ARG A 9 1.70 -14.40 -5.86
CA ARG A 9 2.22 -13.64 -7.01
C ARG A 9 3.44 -14.35 -7.60
N GLU A 10 3.69 -14.12 -8.88
CA GLU A 10 4.91 -14.58 -9.53
C GLU A 10 6.10 -13.71 -9.12
N HIS A 11 7.26 -14.35 -8.89
CA HIS A 11 8.48 -13.67 -8.51
C HIS A 11 8.97 -12.72 -9.61
N GLY A 12 9.31 -11.49 -9.24
CA GLY A 12 9.68 -10.42 -10.15
C GLY A 12 8.50 -9.77 -10.87
N SER A 13 7.27 -10.27 -10.72
CA SER A 13 6.11 -9.68 -11.39
C SER A 13 5.82 -8.26 -10.89
N TRP A 14 5.23 -7.45 -11.76
CA TRP A 14 4.79 -6.09 -11.39
C TRP A 14 3.90 -6.11 -10.13
N SER A 15 3.02 -7.11 -10.02
CA SER A 15 2.10 -7.23 -8.89
C SER A 15 2.78 -7.57 -7.56
N GLU A 16 3.90 -8.29 -7.58
CA GLU A 16 4.75 -8.50 -6.40
C GLU A 16 5.45 -7.18 -6.04
N GLN A 17 6.18 -6.61 -7.00
CA GLN A 17 6.98 -5.40 -6.78
C GLN A 17 6.13 -4.21 -6.30
N PHE A 18 4.95 -4.01 -6.88
CA PHE A 18 4.02 -2.95 -6.49
C PHE A 18 3.67 -3.02 -5.00
N ASN A 19 3.35 -4.21 -4.48
CA ASN A 19 2.96 -4.38 -3.08
C ASN A 19 4.15 -4.24 -2.13
N LEU A 20 5.31 -4.76 -2.50
CA LEU A 20 6.54 -4.63 -1.70
C LEU A 20 7.02 -3.17 -1.65
N LEU A 21 7.01 -2.48 -2.79
CA LEU A 21 7.39 -1.07 -2.88
C LEU A 21 6.46 -0.18 -2.04
N PHE A 22 5.14 -0.39 -2.14
CA PHE A 22 4.17 0.34 -1.32
C PHE A 22 4.43 0.17 0.18
N ARG A 23 4.67 -1.07 0.62
CA ARG A 23 4.98 -1.40 2.02
C ARG A 23 6.25 -0.70 2.48
N ASP A 24 7.34 -0.86 1.72
CA ASP A 24 8.66 -0.40 2.13
C ASP A 24 8.75 1.13 2.11
N TYR A 25 8.10 1.78 1.15
CA TYR A 25 7.96 3.23 1.11
C TYR A 25 7.27 3.78 2.36
N LEU A 26 6.12 3.23 2.76
CA LEU A 26 5.39 3.71 3.94
C LEU A 26 6.07 3.39 5.28
N ARG A 27 6.99 2.42 5.31
CA ARG A 27 7.83 2.16 6.49
C ARG A 27 8.83 3.29 6.73
N THR A 28 9.28 3.98 5.69
CA THR A 28 10.30 5.05 5.76
C THR A 28 9.72 6.46 5.63
N HIS A 29 8.47 6.62 5.17
CA HIS A 29 7.81 7.91 4.94
C HIS A 29 6.60 8.09 5.87
N GLU A 30 6.85 8.67 7.04
CA GLU A 30 5.84 8.76 8.10
C GLU A 30 4.66 9.68 7.77
N ILE A 31 4.89 10.75 7.00
CA ILE A 31 3.85 11.70 6.61
C ILE A 31 2.82 10.99 5.73
N GLU A 32 3.26 10.37 4.64
CA GLU A 32 2.40 9.62 3.72
C GLU A 32 1.71 8.43 4.41
N ARG A 33 2.39 7.77 5.36
CA ARG A 33 1.79 6.72 6.18
C ARG A 33 0.64 7.24 7.02
N ASN A 34 0.82 8.39 7.68
CA ASN A 34 -0.20 8.99 8.53
C ASN A 34 -1.37 9.51 7.69
N ASP A 35 -1.10 10.12 6.53
CA ASP A 35 -2.13 10.54 5.57
C ASP A 35 -2.97 9.34 5.09
N TYR A 36 -2.32 8.23 4.74
CA TYR A 36 -3.02 7.01 4.35
C TYR A 36 -3.85 6.42 5.49
N ALA A 37 -3.35 6.47 6.73
CA ALA A 37 -4.09 6.02 7.90
C ALA A 37 -5.35 6.87 8.13
N GLN A 38 -5.23 8.20 8.01
CA GLN A 38 -6.34 9.12 8.19
C GLN A 38 -7.43 8.88 7.14
N VAL A 39 -7.07 8.73 5.87
CA VAL A 39 -8.01 8.39 4.79
C VAL A 39 -8.77 7.09 5.10
N LYS A 40 -8.07 6.03 5.57
CA LYS A 40 -8.74 4.78 5.95
C LYS A 40 -9.72 4.96 7.10
N ILE A 41 -9.35 5.75 8.12
CA ILE A 41 -10.22 6.03 9.27
C ILE A 41 -11.49 6.76 8.81
N ASP A 42 -11.36 7.78 7.96
CA ASP A 42 -12.48 8.57 7.50
C ASP A 42 -13.40 7.77 6.57
N LEU A 43 -12.84 6.95 5.68
CA LEU A 43 -13.62 6.03 4.84
C LEU A 43 -14.32 4.96 5.68
N ALA A 44 -13.68 4.43 6.72
CA ALA A 44 -14.32 3.44 7.60
C ALA A 44 -15.48 4.04 8.39
N LYS A 45 -15.38 5.31 8.79
CA LYS A 45 -16.49 6.05 9.42
C LYS A 45 -17.63 6.29 8.42
N LYS A 46 -17.31 6.70 7.19
CA LYS A 46 -18.29 7.06 6.15
C LYS A 46 -19.00 5.86 5.53
N TYR A 47 -18.29 4.75 5.31
CA TYR A 47 -18.75 3.59 4.54
C TYR A 47 -18.75 2.30 5.39
N ARG A 48 -19.26 2.38 6.62
CA ARG A 48 -19.25 1.27 7.61
C ARG A 48 -19.73 -0.07 7.04
N ASP A 49 -20.87 -0.04 6.34
CA ASP A 49 -21.52 -1.25 5.78
C ASP A 49 -21.36 -1.35 4.25
N GLN A 50 -20.64 -0.40 3.65
CA GLN A 50 -20.45 -0.30 2.19
C GLN A 50 -19.02 -0.66 1.81
N ARG A 51 -18.69 -1.96 1.89
CA ARG A 51 -17.33 -2.46 1.66
C ARG A 51 -16.74 -2.02 0.31
N ILE A 52 -17.54 -2.00 -0.75
CA ILE A 52 -17.08 -1.60 -2.10
C ILE A 52 -16.66 -0.13 -2.09
N ALA A 53 -17.50 0.76 -1.57
CA ALA A 53 -17.21 2.19 -1.47
C ALA A 53 -15.96 2.48 -0.61
N TYR A 54 -15.73 1.69 0.46
CA TYR A 54 -14.49 1.77 1.24
C TYR A 54 -13.24 1.39 0.42
N VAL A 55 -13.33 0.34 -0.40
CA VAL A 55 -12.22 -0.13 -1.24
C VAL A 55 -11.92 0.87 -2.35
N GLU A 56 -12.94 1.40 -3.00
CA GLU A 56 -12.80 2.38 -4.09
C GLU A 56 -12.32 3.73 -3.56
N GLY A 57 -12.84 4.18 -2.41
CA GLY A 57 -12.52 5.49 -1.85
C GLY A 57 -11.05 5.68 -1.47
N LYS A 58 -10.28 4.60 -1.27
CA LYS A 58 -8.84 4.67 -0.99
C LYS A 58 -7.96 4.59 -2.24
N THR A 59 -8.53 4.31 -3.42
CA THR A 59 -7.78 4.07 -4.66
C THR A 59 -6.89 5.26 -5.04
N GLU A 60 -7.45 6.47 -5.00
CA GLU A 60 -6.70 7.71 -5.32
C GLU A 60 -5.48 7.89 -4.41
N MET A 61 -5.65 7.70 -3.10
CA MET A 61 -4.54 7.83 -2.15
C MET A 61 -3.47 6.74 -2.38
N VAL A 62 -3.86 5.51 -2.71
CA VAL A 62 -2.90 4.45 -3.04
C VAL A 62 -2.08 4.82 -4.27
N TRP A 63 -2.70 5.35 -5.33
CA TRP A 63 -1.98 5.78 -6.53
C TRP A 63 -1.06 6.97 -6.29
N HIS A 64 -1.52 7.97 -5.52
CA HIS A 64 -0.68 9.10 -5.11
C HIS A 64 0.58 8.65 -4.37
N ILE A 65 0.43 7.74 -3.40
CA ILE A 65 1.56 7.15 -2.68
C ILE A 65 2.46 6.38 -3.64
N MET A 66 1.89 5.60 -4.56
CA MET A 66 2.68 4.81 -5.50
C MET A 66 3.50 5.66 -6.49
N GLN A 67 2.98 6.82 -6.90
CA GLN A 67 3.75 7.76 -7.71
C GLN A 67 4.99 8.25 -6.94
N LYS A 68 4.82 8.64 -5.67
CA LYS A 68 5.95 9.03 -4.81
C LYS A 68 6.90 7.86 -4.55
N ALA A 69 6.36 6.67 -4.29
CA ALA A 69 7.15 5.47 -4.05
C ALA A 69 7.99 5.09 -5.28
N ASN A 70 7.46 5.24 -6.49
CA ASN A 70 8.18 5.00 -7.73
C ASN A 70 9.35 5.98 -7.93
N VAL A 71 9.15 7.27 -7.63
CA VAL A 71 10.26 8.25 -7.65
C VAL A 71 11.30 7.90 -6.60
N TRP A 72 10.87 7.59 -5.38
CA TRP A 72 11.76 7.17 -4.30
C TRP A 72 12.55 5.91 -4.63
N SER A 73 11.97 4.92 -5.31
CA SER A 73 12.68 3.69 -5.67
C SER A 73 13.81 3.96 -6.65
N GLN A 74 13.63 4.92 -7.56
CA GLN A 74 14.66 5.30 -8.52
C GLN A 74 15.83 6.03 -7.83
N ILE A 75 15.53 6.91 -6.88
CA ILE A 75 16.54 7.68 -6.13
C ILE A 75 17.32 6.79 -5.15
N SER A 76 16.61 5.91 -4.43
CA SER A 76 17.21 5.04 -3.41
C SER A 76 17.87 3.79 -3.98
N GLY A 77 17.64 3.48 -5.27
CA GLY A 77 18.03 2.21 -5.86
C GLY A 77 17.30 1.02 -5.22
N TRP A 78 16.07 1.25 -4.73
CA TRP A 78 15.29 0.24 -4.02
C TRP A 78 15.18 -1.03 -4.86
N LYS A 79 15.36 -2.16 -4.17
CA LYS A 79 15.06 -3.50 -4.66
C LYS A 79 14.30 -4.23 -3.55
N PRO A 80 13.40 -5.17 -3.89
CA PRO A 80 12.82 -6.06 -2.90
C PRO A 80 13.91 -6.67 -2.02
N GLY A 81 13.77 -6.52 -0.70
CA GLY A 81 14.66 -7.15 0.26
C GLY A 81 14.50 -8.68 0.25
N ILE A 82 15.36 -9.35 1.02
CA ILE A 82 15.16 -10.77 1.33
C ILE A 82 13.77 -10.93 1.95
N SER A 83 13.04 -11.95 1.53
CA SER A 83 11.74 -12.27 2.12
C SER A 83 11.88 -12.41 3.63
N ASP A 84 10.85 -12.05 4.40
CA ASP A 84 10.83 -12.26 5.86
C ASP A 84 10.75 -13.77 6.23
N CYS A 85 10.98 -14.67 5.26
CA CYS A 85 10.87 -16.13 5.34
C CYS A 85 12.25 -16.79 5.28
#